data_AF-A0A368GDD7-F1
#
_entry.id   AF-A0A368GDD7-F1
#
_cell.length_a   1.000
_cell.length_b   1.000
_cell.length_c   1.000
_cell.angle_alpha   90.00
_cell.angle_beta   90.00
_cell.angle_gamma   90.00
#
_symmetry.space_group_name_H-M   'P 1'
#
loop_
_entity.id
_entity.type
_entity.pdbx_description
1 polymer ?
#
loop_
_entity_poly.entity_id
_entity_poly.type
_entity_poly.pdbx_seq_one_letter_code
_entity_poly.pdbx_strand_id
1 'polypeptide(L)'
;MLLKAEEQNQDGTSRLKRACQTNPAAFWDPLVPINYTFDSSLTSDSVALIRQGIQYWTTNTCLNFKENPNGNNRLRFYAGSGCWSYVGKQPTWTSQDVSIGNGCNSLGTVTHEIGHALGFYHTQSRYDRDSWVQVDMDNVNPALQYNFAKMTPATENHFGQPYDYGSVMQYNPCE
;
A
#
# COMPACT_ATOMS: atom_id res chain seq x y z
N MET A 1 9.48 -11.10 13.19
CA MET A 1 9.83 -9.70 13.53
C MET A 1 9.49 -9.42 14.99
N LEU A 2 10.37 -8.79 15.77
CA LEU A 2 10.12 -8.42 17.18
C LEU A 2 9.84 -6.92 17.30
N LEU A 3 8.75 -6.55 17.98
CA LEU A 3 8.35 -5.16 18.23
C LEU A 3 9.15 -4.59 19.41
N LYS A 4 9.63 -3.35 19.30
CA LYS A 4 10.21 -2.59 20.43
C LYS A 4 9.13 -1.69 21.02
N ALA A 5 8.87 -1.80 22.33
CA ALA A 5 7.80 -1.03 22.97
C ALA A 5 8.24 0.42 23.24
N GLU A 6 7.41 1.39 22.85
CA GLU A 6 7.43 2.78 23.36
C GLU A 6 6.00 3.33 23.47
N GLU A 7 5.75 4.16 24.48
CA GLU A 7 4.47 4.84 24.75
C GLU A 7 4.30 6.08 23.86
N GLN A 8 3.11 6.30 23.28
CA GLN A 8 2.81 7.49 22.46
C GLN A 8 1.65 8.32 23.04
N ASN A 9 1.91 9.61 23.24
CA ASN A 9 0.88 10.63 23.51
C ASN A 9 0.37 11.19 22.17
N GLN A 10 -0.93 11.02 21.89
CA GLN A 10 -1.60 11.62 20.73
C GLN A 10 -2.38 12.87 21.14
N ASP A 11 -1.94 14.04 20.66
CA ASP A 11 -2.73 15.28 20.70
C ASP A 11 -3.39 15.53 19.33
N GLY A 12 -4.62 16.05 19.35
CA GLY A 12 -5.60 15.87 18.29
C GLY A 12 -5.65 16.95 17.18
N THR A 13 -6.42 16.60 16.14
CA THR A 13 -7.20 17.45 15.21
C THR A 13 -6.59 18.02 13.91
N SER A 14 -5.43 17.55 13.45
CA SER A 14 -5.04 17.73 12.04
C SER A 14 -4.79 16.40 11.34
N ARG A 15 -5.23 16.27 10.08
CA ARG A 15 -4.94 15.08 9.27
C ARG A 15 -3.43 15.00 9.05
N LEU A 16 -2.79 14.04 9.68
CA LEU A 16 -1.36 13.81 9.59
C LEU A 16 -0.99 13.25 8.21
N LYS A 17 0.13 13.73 7.64
CA LYS A 17 0.66 13.23 6.36
C LYS A 17 1.09 11.77 6.55
N ARG A 18 0.77 10.87 5.61
CA ARG A 18 1.18 9.46 5.70
C ARG A 18 2.49 9.21 4.95
N ALA A 19 3.29 8.27 5.41
CA ALA A 19 4.57 7.90 4.79
C ALA A 19 4.37 7.48 3.33
N CYS A 20 5.13 8.01 2.37
CA CYS A 20 4.93 7.70 0.95
C CYS A 20 6.27 7.76 0.22
N GLN A 21 6.32 7.20 -0.99
CA GLN A 21 7.45 7.40 -1.87
C GLN A 21 7.77 8.89 -2.09
N THR A 22 9.00 9.22 -2.47
CA THR A 22 9.45 10.60 -2.61
C THR A 22 9.27 11.19 -4.00
N ASN A 23 9.05 10.37 -5.04
CA ASN A 23 8.96 10.84 -6.42
C ASN A 23 7.60 11.51 -6.71
N PRO A 24 7.56 12.84 -6.96
CA PRO A 24 6.29 13.54 -7.20
C PRO A 24 5.55 13.06 -8.44
N ALA A 25 6.25 12.54 -9.45
CA ALA A 25 5.63 12.02 -10.67
C ALA A 25 4.75 10.79 -10.40
N ALA A 26 5.00 10.09 -9.29
CA ALA A 26 4.26 8.92 -8.88
C ALA A 26 3.10 9.23 -7.90
N PHE A 27 2.85 10.51 -7.60
CA PHE A 27 1.71 10.91 -6.80
C PHE A 27 0.44 11.03 -7.64
N TRP A 28 -0.66 10.55 -7.07
CA TRP A 28 -1.99 10.83 -7.58
C TRP A 28 -2.40 12.25 -7.19
N ASP A 29 -3.04 12.95 -8.13
CA ASP A 29 -3.61 14.27 -7.84
C ASP A 29 -4.88 14.08 -7.00
N PRO A 30 -4.94 14.58 -5.75
CA PRO A 30 -6.10 14.40 -4.89
C PRO A 30 -7.37 15.10 -5.40
N LEU A 31 -7.25 16.04 -6.33
CA LEU A 31 -8.38 16.73 -6.95
C LEU A 31 -8.97 15.96 -8.14
N VAL A 32 -8.26 14.97 -8.67
CA VAL A 32 -8.67 14.19 -9.84
C VAL A 32 -8.98 12.76 -9.41
N PRO A 33 -10.19 12.23 -9.69
CA PRO A 33 -10.51 10.85 -9.36
C PRO A 33 -9.56 9.86 -10.07
N ILE A 34 -9.03 8.91 -9.30
CA ILE A 34 -8.21 7.81 -9.79
C ILE A 34 -9.11 6.88 -10.60
N ASN A 35 -8.83 6.74 -11.90
CA ASN A 35 -9.58 5.82 -12.75
C ASN A 35 -9.28 4.37 -12.34
N TYR A 36 -10.29 3.50 -12.31
CA TYR A 36 -10.10 2.06 -12.15
C TYR A 36 -11.03 1.23 -13.03
N THR A 37 -10.70 -0.04 -13.19
CA THR A 37 -11.50 -1.01 -13.93
C THR A 37 -11.31 -2.43 -13.38
N PHE A 38 -12.27 -3.30 -13.65
CA PHE A 38 -12.23 -4.71 -13.29
C PHE A 38 -12.02 -5.57 -14.54
N ASP A 39 -11.05 -6.46 -14.46
CA ASP A 39 -10.87 -7.49 -15.47
C ASP A 39 -11.92 -8.61 -15.32
N SER A 40 -12.26 -9.27 -16.43
CA SER A 40 -13.24 -10.37 -16.45
C SER A 40 -12.78 -11.62 -15.69
N SER A 41 -11.50 -11.72 -15.32
CA SER A 41 -10.97 -12.78 -14.47
C SER A 41 -11.43 -12.72 -13.00
N LEU A 42 -11.97 -11.59 -12.53
CA LEU A 42 -12.42 -11.43 -11.15
C LEU A 42 -13.81 -12.05 -10.91
N THR A 43 -13.98 -12.68 -9.75
CA THR A 43 -15.30 -13.12 -9.28
C THR A 43 -16.14 -11.95 -8.78
N SER A 44 -17.46 -12.13 -8.67
CA SER A 44 -18.37 -11.14 -8.06
C SER A 44 -17.94 -10.76 -6.64
N ASP A 45 -17.46 -11.74 -5.88
CA ASP A 45 -17.06 -11.55 -4.48
C ASP A 45 -15.77 -10.73 -4.41
N SER A 46 -14.79 -11.03 -5.28
CA SER A 46 -13.56 -10.24 -5.40
C SER A 46 -13.88 -8.79 -5.79
N VAL A 47 -14.79 -8.56 -6.75
CA VAL A 47 -15.22 -7.21 -7.15
C VAL A 47 -15.88 -6.47 -5.98
N ALA A 48 -16.77 -7.13 -5.24
CA ALA A 48 -17.42 -6.54 -4.07
C ALA A 48 -16.40 -6.17 -2.99
N LEU A 49 -15.41 -7.02 -2.75
CA LEU A 49 -14.33 -6.78 -1.80
C LEU A 49 -13.42 -5.61 -2.23
N ILE A 50 -13.09 -5.52 -3.52
CA ILE A 50 -12.32 -4.39 -4.06
C ILE A 50 -13.08 -3.08 -3.92
N ARG A 51 -14.39 -3.07 -4.18
CA ARG A 51 -15.21 -1.87 -3.94
C ARG A 51 -15.19 -1.43 -2.48
N GLN A 52 -15.22 -2.37 -1.53
CA GLN A 52 -15.06 -2.05 -0.10
C GLN A 52 -13.67 -1.47 0.20
N GLY A 53 -12.61 -2.03 -0.37
CA GLY A 53 -11.25 -1.50 -0.21
C GLY A 53 -11.09 -0.07 -0.77
N ILE A 54 -11.68 0.19 -1.95
CA ILE A 54 -11.73 1.53 -2.53
C ILE A 54 -12.51 2.49 -1.62
N GLN A 55 -13.68 2.06 -1.13
CA GLN A 55 -14.50 2.85 -0.22
C GLN A 55 -13.74 3.19 1.07
N TYR A 56 -13.00 2.24 1.65
CA TYR A 56 -12.16 2.49 2.82
C TYR A 56 -11.18 3.64 2.58
N TRP A 57 -10.47 3.65 1.45
CA TRP A 57 -9.54 4.73 1.11
C TRP A 57 -10.25 6.06 0.87
N THR A 58 -11.38 6.08 0.17
CA THR A 58 -12.16 7.31 -0.07
C THR A 58 -12.73 7.91 1.20
N THR A 59 -13.23 7.09 2.14
CA THR A 59 -13.80 7.59 3.40
C THR A 59 -12.72 8.11 4.36
N ASN A 60 -11.49 7.58 4.29
CA ASN A 60 -10.42 7.90 5.24
C ASN A 60 -9.32 8.83 4.68
N THR A 61 -9.44 9.26 3.42
CA THR A 61 -8.48 10.18 2.79
C THR A 61 -9.19 11.25 1.96
N CYS A 62 -8.42 12.09 1.25
CA CYS A 62 -8.96 13.02 0.25
C CYS A 62 -9.01 12.42 -1.17
N LEU A 63 -8.61 11.16 -1.35
CA LEU A 63 -8.54 10.51 -2.65
C LEU A 63 -9.92 10.00 -3.07
N ASN A 64 -10.26 10.24 -4.33
CA ASN A 64 -11.48 9.74 -4.94
C ASN A 64 -11.15 8.77 -6.06
N PHE A 65 -12.06 7.84 -6.32
CA PHE A 65 -11.90 6.82 -7.36
C PHE A 65 -13.11 6.84 -8.28
N LYS A 66 -12.87 6.57 -9.57
CA LYS A 66 -13.93 6.50 -10.59
C LYS A 66 -13.75 5.26 -11.44
N GLU A 67 -14.79 4.45 -11.53
CA GLU A 67 -14.79 3.33 -12.48
C GLU A 67 -14.86 3.87 -13.90
N ASN A 68 -13.80 3.66 -14.67
CA ASN A 68 -13.68 4.17 -16.02
C ASN A 68 -12.73 3.27 -16.84
N PRO A 69 -13.26 2.26 -17.55
CA PRO A 69 -12.47 1.35 -18.38
C PRO A 69 -11.69 2.05 -19.50
N ASN A 70 -12.14 3.23 -19.93
CA ASN A 70 -11.50 4.05 -20.96
C ASN A 70 -10.64 5.18 -20.36
N GLY A 71 -10.51 5.22 -19.03
CA GLY A 71 -9.68 6.21 -18.35
C GLY A 71 -8.21 5.97 -18.65
N ASN A 72 -7.50 7.06 -18.97
CA ASN A 72 -6.04 7.05 -19.01
C ASN A 72 -5.49 6.97 -17.59
N ASN A 73 -4.32 6.33 -17.47
CA ASN A 73 -3.59 6.11 -16.23
C ASN A 73 -4.49 5.57 -15.11
N ARG A 74 -4.98 4.35 -15.31
CA ARG A 74 -5.96 3.69 -14.43
C ARG A 74 -5.37 2.50 -13.69
N LEU A 75 -6.01 2.13 -12.58
CA LEU A 75 -5.78 0.85 -11.90
C LEU A 75 -6.65 -0.24 -12.56
N ARG A 76 -6.05 -1.32 -13.02
CA ARG A 76 -6.77 -2.52 -13.49
C ARG A 76 -6.64 -3.62 -12.44
N PHE A 77 -7.74 -3.93 -11.78
CA PHE A 77 -7.80 -5.06 -10.87
C PHE A 77 -8.07 -6.34 -11.65
N TYR A 78 -7.30 -7.39 -11.38
CA TYR A 78 -7.44 -8.69 -12.06
C TYR A 78 -7.02 -9.86 -11.15
N ALA A 79 -7.45 -11.08 -11.49
CA ALA A 79 -7.08 -12.29 -10.74
C ALA A 79 -5.74 -12.85 -11.23
N GLY A 80 -4.64 -12.29 -10.74
CA GLY A 80 -3.28 -12.75 -11.04
C GLY A 80 -2.76 -13.85 -10.09
N SER A 81 -1.45 -14.09 -10.14
CA SER A 81 -0.76 -14.99 -9.21
C SER A 81 -0.35 -14.21 -7.96
N GLY A 82 -1.00 -14.50 -6.83
CA GLY A 82 -0.75 -13.83 -5.55
C GLY A 82 -1.35 -12.41 -5.47
N CYS A 83 -0.96 -11.69 -4.41
CA CYS A 83 -1.39 -10.32 -4.12
C CYS A 83 -0.21 -9.39 -4.34
N TRP A 84 -0.35 -8.40 -5.21
CA TRP A 84 0.69 -7.40 -5.44
C TRP A 84 0.15 -6.18 -6.21
N SER A 85 0.84 -5.06 -6.05
CA SER A 85 0.66 -3.84 -6.84
C SER A 85 2.00 -3.12 -7.03
N TYR A 86 2.09 -2.29 -8.07
CA TYR A 86 3.15 -1.31 -8.19
C TYR A 86 3.04 -0.25 -7.10
N VAL A 87 4.18 0.30 -6.66
CA VAL A 87 4.20 1.40 -5.68
C VAL A 87 4.00 2.74 -6.38
N GLY A 88 2.84 3.34 -6.16
CA GLY A 88 2.41 4.63 -6.69
C GLY A 88 1.97 4.62 -8.14
N LYS A 89 1.64 5.81 -8.62
CA LYS A 89 1.20 6.08 -10.00
C LYS A 89 2.33 5.79 -10.98
N GLN A 90 2.02 5.07 -12.05
CA GLN A 90 2.93 4.86 -13.18
C GLN A 90 2.63 5.89 -14.28
N PRO A 91 3.19 7.11 -14.27
CA PRO A 91 2.67 8.26 -15.01
C PRO A 91 2.70 8.11 -16.54
N THR A 92 3.58 7.26 -17.06
CA THR A 92 3.72 7.02 -18.50
C THR A 92 2.83 5.88 -19.01
N TRP A 93 2.14 5.17 -18.12
CA TRP A 93 1.34 3.99 -18.47
C TRP A 93 -0.14 4.32 -18.59
N THR A 94 -0.82 3.72 -19.56
CA THR A 94 -2.28 3.85 -19.71
C THR A 94 -3.04 3.11 -18.60
N SER A 95 -2.49 1.97 -18.14
CA SER A 95 -3.05 1.16 -17.08
C SER A 95 -1.92 0.54 -16.27
N GLN A 96 -2.07 0.41 -14.96
CA GLN A 96 -1.22 -0.40 -14.08
C GLN A 96 -2.08 -1.47 -13.42
N ASP A 97 -1.52 -2.68 -13.33
CA ASP A 97 -2.24 -3.82 -12.78
C ASP A 97 -2.13 -3.87 -11.25
N VAL A 98 -3.21 -4.35 -10.62
CA VAL A 98 -3.29 -4.71 -9.20
C VAL A 98 -3.82 -6.14 -9.13
N SER A 99 -2.97 -7.07 -8.68
CA SER A 99 -3.30 -8.49 -8.63
C SER A 99 -4.06 -8.81 -7.35
N ILE A 100 -5.32 -9.22 -7.49
CA ILE A 100 -6.16 -9.77 -6.41
C ILE A 100 -6.45 -11.23 -6.77
N GLY A 101 -5.43 -12.07 -6.62
CA GLY A 101 -5.45 -13.49 -6.93
C GLY A 101 -5.97 -14.39 -5.81
N ASN A 102 -5.69 -15.68 -5.93
CA ASN A 102 -6.01 -16.65 -4.88
C ASN A 102 -5.24 -16.32 -3.59
N GLY A 103 -5.93 -16.35 -2.45
CA GLY A 103 -5.39 -15.95 -1.14
C GLY A 103 -5.59 -14.48 -0.78
N CYS A 104 -6.00 -13.62 -1.72
CA CYS A 104 -6.19 -12.18 -1.50
C CYS A 104 -7.61 -11.81 -1.01
N ASN A 105 -8.30 -12.75 -0.36
CA ASN A 105 -9.75 -12.69 -0.08
C ASN A 105 -10.11 -11.94 1.21
N SER A 106 -9.24 -11.03 1.67
CA SER A 106 -9.47 -10.24 2.88
C SER A 106 -9.50 -8.75 2.58
N LEU A 107 -10.33 -8.00 3.32
CA LEU A 107 -10.38 -6.54 3.14
C LEU A 107 -9.02 -5.89 3.41
N GLY A 108 -8.28 -6.39 4.42
CA GLY A 108 -6.94 -5.91 4.75
C GLY A 108 -5.94 -6.12 3.62
N THR A 109 -5.96 -7.27 2.96
CA THR A 109 -5.09 -7.55 1.80
C THR A 109 -5.44 -6.63 0.64
N VAL A 110 -6.72 -6.45 0.33
CA VAL A 110 -7.12 -5.57 -0.78
C VAL A 110 -6.79 -4.12 -0.51
N THR A 111 -6.99 -3.62 0.72
CA THR A 111 -6.60 -2.25 1.08
C THR A 111 -5.09 -2.06 1.10
N HIS A 112 -4.32 -3.09 1.46
CA HIS A 112 -2.85 -3.13 1.35
C HIS A 112 -2.40 -2.93 -0.10
N GLU A 113 -2.93 -3.71 -1.04
CA GLU A 113 -2.56 -3.59 -2.46
C GLU A 113 -2.96 -2.25 -3.07
N ILE A 114 -4.11 -1.72 -2.69
CA ILE A 114 -4.49 -0.35 -3.06
C ILE A 114 -3.51 0.65 -2.44
N GLY A 115 -3.06 0.43 -1.19
CA GLY A 115 -2.04 1.24 -0.54
C GLY A 115 -0.75 1.30 -1.35
N HIS A 116 -0.25 0.17 -1.82
CA HIS A 116 0.86 0.16 -2.77
C HIS A 116 0.58 1.02 -4.00
N ALA A 117 -0.55 0.83 -4.68
CA ALA A 117 -0.92 1.64 -5.85
C ALA A 117 -0.97 3.15 -5.56
N LEU A 118 -1.27 3.54 -4.33
CA LEU A 118 -1.29 4.93 -3.87
C LEU A 118 0.10 5.50 -3.54
N GLY A 119 1.12 4.66 -3.41
CA GLY A 119 2.51 5.06 -3.19
C GLY A 119 3.10 4.64 -1.85
N PHE A 120 2.39 3.82 -1.07
CA PHE A 120 2.87 3.32 0.21
C PHE A 120 3.86 2.16 0.01
N TYR A 121 5.06 2.29 0.57
CA TYR A 121 5.94 1.14 0.79
C TYR A 121 5.53 0.40 2.05
N HIS A 122 6.09 -0.79 2.24
CA HIS A 122 5.90 -1.51 3.50
C HIS A 122 6.49 -0.74 4.69
N THR A 123 5.78 -0.77 5.82
CA THR A 123 6.19 -0.04 7.02
C THR A 123 7.48 -0.61 7.62
N GLN A 124 7.72 -1.93 7.52
CA GLN A 124 8.99 -2.53 7.95
C GLN A 124 10.19 -2.19 7.06
N SER A 125 9.94 -1.60 5.89
CA SER A 125 11.00 -1.13 4.99
C SER A 125 11.37 0.32 5.26
N ARG A 126 10.75 1.05 6.20
CA ARG A 126 11.17 2.41 6.55
C ARG A 126 12.67 2.49 6.83
N TYR A 127 13.31 3.61 6.46
CA TYR A 127 14.74 3.77 6.66
C TYR A 127 15.15 3.77 8.15
N ASP A 128 14.24 4.18 9.03
CA ASP A 128 14.40 4.24 10.49
C ASP A 128 13.89 2.98 11.21
N ARG A 129 13.47 1.92 10.50
CA ARG A 129 12.76 0.77 11.09
C ARG A 129 13.54 0.06 12.21
N ASP A 130 14.88 0.04 12.18
CA ASP A 130 15.69 -0.68 13.19
C ASP A 130 15.58 -0.05 14.59
N SER A 131 15.09 1.19 14.70
CA SER A 131 14.74 1.82 15.97
C SER A 131 13.46 1.24 16.59
N TRP A 132 12.61 0.60 15.79
CA TRP A 132 11.24 0.21 16.14
C TRP A 132 11.00 -1.29 16.10
N VAL A 133 11.61 -1.99 15.14
CA VAL A 133 11.47 -3.44 14.96
C VAL A 133 12.82 -4.09 14.75
N GLN A 134 12.94 -5.34 15.21
CA GLN A 134 14.07 -6.21 14.87
C GLN A 134 13.62 -7.25 13.85
N VAL A 135 14.33 -7.29 12.73
CA VAL A 135 14.19 -8.36 11.73
C VAL A 135 15.29 -9.37 11.99
N ASP A 136 14.88 -10.59 12.34
CA ASP A 136 15.78 -11.72 12.46
C ASP A 136 16.00 -12.34 11.08
N MET A 137 17.06 -11.86 10.39
CA MET A 137 17.36 -12.26 9.02
C MET A 137 17.76 -13.74 8.90
N ASP A 138 18.20 -14.38 9.99
CA ASP A 138 18.55 -15.81 10.01
C ASP A 138 17.30 -16.70 9.91
N ASN A 139 16.15 -16.18 10.36
CA ASN A 139 14.86 -16.85 10.25
C ASN A 139 14.08 -16.47 8.98
N VAL A 140 14.64 -15.59 8.15
CA VAL A 140 14.06 -15.22 6.84
C VAL A 140 14.62 -16.14 5.77
N ASN A 141 13.76 -16.70 4.92
CA ASN A 141 14.17 -17.47 3.75
C ASN A 141 15.19 -16.65 2.93
N PRO A 142 16.41 -17.15 2.67
CA PRO A 142 17.46 -16.41 1.94
C PRO A 142 16.99 -15.84 0.60
N ALA A 143 16.09 -16.54 -0.10
CA ALA A 143 15.54 -16.09 -1.37
C ALA A 143 14.59 -14.88 -1.24
N LEU A 144 14.06 -14.60 -0.04
CA LEU A 144 13.08 -13.55 0.25
C LEU A 144 13.66 -12.40 1.08
N GLN A 145 14.94 -12.46 1.47
CA GLN A 145 15.58 -11.44 2.30
C GLN A 145 15.52 -10.03 1.67
N TYR A 146 15.46 -9.94 0.34
CA TYR A 146 15.31 -8.66 -0.35
C TYR A 146 14.01 -7.92 0.00
N ASN A 147 12.95 -8.62 0.43
CA ASN A 147 11.69 -8.01 0.88
C ASN A 147 11.82 -7.26 2.21
N PHE A 148 12.88 -7.52 2.97
CA PHE A 148 13.17 -6.88 4.26
C PHE A 148 14.21 -5.75 4.13
N ALA A 149 14.63 -5.44 2.89
CA ALA A 149 15.51 -4.32 2.61
C ALA A 149 14.86 -3.02 3.07
N LYS A 150 15.68 -2.15 3.67
CA LYS A 150 15.27 -0.81 4.06
C LYS A 150 15.29 0.11 2.85
N MET A 151 14.29 0.98 2.80
CA MET A 151 14.29 2.17 1.97
C MET A 151 15.36 3.14 2.46
N THR A 152 15.68 4.12 1.62
CA THR A 152 16.57 5.22 1.97
C THR A 152 15.77 6.52 2.16
N PRO A 153 16.30 7.52 2.86
CA PRO A 153 15.68 8.85 2.94
C PRO A 153 15.48 9.53 1.58
N ALA A 154 16.18 9.07 0.54
CA ALA A 154 15.99 9.56 -0.83
C ALA A 154 14.76 8.96 -1.53
N THR A 155 14.30 7.78 -1.10
CA THR A 155 13.26 6.99 -1.76
C THR A 155 11.93 6.94 -0.99
N GLU A 156 11.98 7.20 0.31
CA GLU A 156 10.83 7.16 1.21
C GLU A 156 10.88 8.33 2.19
N ASN A 157 9.73 8.93 2.48
CA ASN A 157 9.58 9.98 3.47
C ASN A 157 8.34 9.72 4.32
N HIS A 158 8.56 9.53 5.63
CA HIS A 158 7.49 9.31 6.60
C HIS A 158 6.87 10.60 7.13
N PHE A 159 7.25 11.78 6.60
CA PHE A 159 6.71 13.11 6.91
C PHE A 159 6.59 13.41 8.42
N GLY A 160 7.58 12.95 9.20
CA GLY A 160 7.60 13.12 10.65
C GLY A 160 6.61 12.24 11.42
N GLN A 161 5.95 11.29 10.76
CA GLN A 161 5.06 10.35 11.44
C GLN A 161 5.82 9.33 12.28
N PRO A 162 5.27 8.97 13.46
CA PRO A 162 5.78 7.86 14.24
C PRO A 162 5.69 6.54 13.46
N TYR A 163 6.39 5.53 13.95
CA TYR A 163 6.27 4.17 13.41
C TYR A 163 4.89 3.59 13.75
N ASP A 164 4.16 3.11 12.75
CA ASP A 164 2.81 2.61 12.89
C ASP A 164 2.78 1.08 12.85
N TYR A 165 2.84 0.46 14.03
CA TYR A 165 2.76 -1.00 14.19
C TYR A 165 1.43 -1.59 13.70
N GLY A 166 0.36 -0.80 13.70
CA GLY A 166 -0.97 -1.20 13.24
C GLY A 166 -1.21 -0.88 11.76
N SER A 167 -0.18 -0.43 11.05
CA SER A 167 -0.30 -0.06 9.64
C SER A 167 -0.74 -1.26 8.83
N VAL A 168 -1.69 -1.05 7.92
CA VAL A 168 -2.06 -2.08 6.93
C VAL A 168 -0.87 -2.46 6.04
N MET A 169 0.17 -1.61 5.95
CA MET A 169 1.40 -1.84 5.18
C MET A 169 2.50 -2.54 5.99
N GLN A 170 2.26 -2.91 7.25
CA GLN A 170 3.24 -3.59 8.11
C GLN A 170 3.17 -5.10 7.88
N TYR A 171 4.32 -5.73 7.66
CA TYR A 171 4.41 -7.19 7.63
C TYR A 171 3.99 -7.82 8.96
N ASN A 172 3.37 -8.99 8.85
CA ASN A 172 3.04 -9.80 10.02
C ASN A 172 4.31 -10.31 10.71
N PRO A 173 4.28 -10.54 12.03
CA PRO A 173 5.44 -11.02 12.76
C PRO A 173 6.02 -12.36 12.27
N CYS A 174 5.20 -13.19 11.62
CA CYS A 174 5.53 -14.53 11.12
C CYS A 174 5.57 -14.63 9.58
N GLU A 175 5.74 -13.50 8.90
CA GLU A 175 5.85 -13.42 7.43
C GLU A 175 7.26 -13.76 6.93
#